data_AF-A0A956CHN4-F1
#
_entry.id   AF-A0A956CHN4-F1
#
_cell.length_a   1.000
_cell.length_b   1.000
_cell.length_c   1.000
_cell.angle_alpha   90.00
_cell.angle_beta   90.00
_cell.angle_gamma   90.00
#
_symmetry.space_group_name_H-M   'P 1'
#
loop_
_entity.id
_entity.type
_entity.pdbx_description
1 polymer ?
#
loop_
_entity_poly.entity_id
_entity_poly.type
_entity_poly.pdbx_seq_one_letter_code
_entity_poly.pdbx_strand_id
1 'polypeptide(L)'
;MRSLIRFSGLFVCGVVLAGACGGGDDAEGSGGAGGGSGGSPDNTGAVCDTASDCYPDLVDGGALSGEAQCLDRVRGGYCTHLCDSDTDCCAASGECKTSLAQVCSPFESTGKKMCFLSCESADIAADGGTAMDPQEYCQKFASPDFICRSSGGGSQNRKICVPGDCGVGAGCTDDTQCANGLGCVTTVNGGYCSKTDCSSNADCPADSLCVKRGDQSLCLRTCSASADCSFCRSAEVAGSCTDQVTFVETGTTGTVCAPPP
;
A
#
# COMPACT_ATOMS: atom_id res chain seq x y z
N MET A 1 32.47 35.97 -40.77
CA MET A 1 31.32 36.82 -40.35
C MET A 1 30.67 36.10 -39.17
N ARG A 2 31.00 36.50 -37.94
CA ARG A 2 30.12 37.21 -36.97
C ARG A 2 28.77 36.47 -36.80
N SER A 3 28.38 35.94 -35.64
CA SER A 3 28.27 36.67 -34.37
C SER A 3 28.10 35.71 -33.17
N LEU A 4 28.81 35.99 -32.07
CA LEU A 4 28.60 35.45 -30.73
C LEU A 4 27.59 36.35 -30.01
N ILE A 5 26.52 35.78 -29.43
CA ILE A 5 25.60 36.53 -28.56
C ILE A 5 25.89 36.12 -27.10
N ARG A 6 26.39 37.09 -26.35
CA ARG A 6 26.58 37.07 -24.89
C ARG A 6 25.27 37.52 -24.23
N PHE A 7 24.72 36.74 -23.30
CA PHE A 7 23.72 37.24 -22.35
C PHE A 7 24.40 37.61 -21.03
N SER A 8 24.37 38.90 -20.71
CA SER A 8 24.83 39.46 -19.45
C SER A 8 23.72 39.38 -18.41
N GLY A 9 24.09 39.03 -17.18
CA GLY A 9 23.20 38.99 -16.03
C GLY A 9 22.69 40.36 -15.61
N LEU A 10 21.52 40.36 -14.96
CA LEU A 10 21.03 41.47 -14.17
C LEU A 10 20.83 40.98 -12.74
N PHE A 11 21.59 41.61 -11.85
CA PHE A 11 21.59 41.46 -10.40
C PHE A 11 20.53 42.40 -9.82
N VAL A 12 19.58 41.88 -9.03
CA VAL A 12 18.65 42.72 -8.25
C VAL A 12 18.76 42.32 -6.78
N CYS A 13 19.45 43.17 -6.02
CA CYS A 13 19.40 43.21 -4.56
C CYS A 13 18.13 43.94 -4.12
N GLY A 14 17.25 43.26 -3.39
CA GLY A 14 16.16 43.89 -2.65
C GLY A 14 16.32 43.61 -1.15
N VAL A 15 16.79 44.61 -0.41
CA VAL A 15 16.73 44.67 1.07
C VAL A 15 15.46 45.44 1.42
N VAL A 16 14.58 44.86 2.23
CA VAL A 16 13.51 45.61 2.92
C VAL A 16 13.57 45.28 4.41
N LEU A 17 13.64 46.36 5.20
CA LEU A 17 13.78 46.42 6.65
C LEU A 17 12.47 46.10 7.37
N ALA A 18 12.66 45.72 8.64
CA ALA A 18 11.71 45.22 9.62
C ALA A 18 10.64 46.23 10.11
N GLY A 19 9.58 45.68 10.72
CA GLY A 19 8.83 46.33 11.79
C GLY A 19 7.36 45.90 11.92
N ALA A 20 7.02 45.10 12.94
CA ALA A 20 5.83 45.26 13.80
C ALA A 20 5.71 44.10 14.80
N CYS A 21 5.82 44.42 16.10
CA CYS A 21 5.25 43.61 17.18
C CYS A 21 3.75 43.90 17.28
N GLY A 22 2.92 42.87 17.29
CA GLY A 22 1.50 42.96 17.60
C GLY A 22 1.05 41.64 18.23
N GLY A 23 0.80 41.67 19.54
CA GLY A 23 0.17 40.57 20.27
C GLY A 23 -1.32 40.51 20.00
N GLY A 24 -1.87 39.31 20.10
CA GLY A 24 -3.29 39.01 19.95
C GLY A 24 -3.48 37.50 20.05
N ASP A 25 -3.78 37.05 21.25
CA ASP A 25 -4.34 35.72 21.53
C ASP A 25 -5.65 35.58 20.75
N ASP A 26 -5.84 34.47 20.03
CA ASP A 26 -7.10 33.73 19.94
C ASP A 26 -7.05 32.65 18.86
N ALA A 27 -7.80 31.58 19.16
CA ALA A 27 -7.82 30.29 18.51
C ALA A 27 -8.10 30.31 17.00
N GLU A 28 -7.47 29.37 16.29
CA GLU A 28 -8.13 28.32 15.50
C GLU A 28 -7.02 27.51 14.82
N GLY A 29 -6.48 26.55 15.58
CA GLY A 29 -5.56 25.54 15.05
C GLY A 29 -6.33 24.67 14.08
N SER A 30 -6.37 25.08 12.81
CA SER A 30 -6.82 24.27 11.69
C SER A 30 -6.00 22.99 11.70
N GLY A 31 -6.61 21.92 12.22
CA GLY A 31 -6.07 20.58 12.20
C GLY A 31 -5.99 20.10 10.76
N GLY A 32 -4.93 20.51 10.07
CA GLY A 32 -4.48 19.82 8.88
C GLY A 32 -4.18 18.40 9.29
N ALA A 33 -5.05 17.48 8.87
CA ALA A 33 -4.78 16.06 8.94
C ALA A 33 -3.42 15.83 8.27
N GLY A 34 -2.38 15.68 9.10
CA GLY A 34 -1.09 15.20 8.65
C GLY A 34 -1.32 13.79 8.15
N GLY A 35 -1.56 13.67 6.84
CA GLY A 35 -1.45 12.41 6.11
C GLY A 35 -0.06 11.90 6.38
N GLY A 36 0.06 10.95 7.31
CA GLY A 36 1.34 10.34 7.65
C GLY A 36 1.95 9.86 6.34
N SER A 37 3.21 10.25 6.10
CA SER A 37 4.06 9.68 5.06
C SER A 37 4.27 8.19 5.33
N GLY A 38 3.23 7.38 5.15
CA GLY A 38 3.30 5.94 4.96
C GLY A 38 3.68 5.63 3.52
N GLY A 39 4.57 6.44 2.93
CA GLY A 39 5.13 6.15 1.63
C GLY A 39 6.04 4.94 1.76
N SER A 40 6.06 4.11 0.72
CA SER A 40 7.08 3.07 0.57
C SER A 40 8.47 3.65 0.88
N PRO A 41 9.33 2.92 1.60
CA PRO A 41 10.71 3.34 1.81
C PRO A 41 11.49 3.49 0.49
N ASP A 42 10.98 2.92 -0.62
CA ASP A 42 11.51 3.05 -1.99
C ASP A 42 10.57 3.79 -2.94
N ASN A 43 11.13 4.28 -4.06
CA ASN A 43 10.31 4.88 -5.13
C ASN A 43 9.50 3.82 -5.88
N THR A 44 10.07 2.65 -6.11
CA THR A 44 9.29 1.48 -6.51
C THR A 44 8.38 1.11 -5.35
N GLY A 45 7.08 1.12 -5.60
CA GLY A 45 6.07 0.99 -4.55
C GLY A 45 5.55 2.26 -3.91
N ALA A 46 6.05 3.43 -4.32
CA ALA A 46 5.41 4.67 -3.94
C ALA A 46 3.98 4.79 -4.51
N VAL A 47 3.13 5.49 -3.76
CA VAL A 47 1.79 5.93 -4.16
C VAL A 47 1.92 6.93 -5.31
N CYS A 48 1.02 6.89 -6.28
CA CYS A 48 1.00 7.79 -7.43
C CYS A 48 -0.43 7.97 -7.97
N ASP A 49 -0.69 9.12 -8.60
CA ASP A 49 -1.90 9.32 -9.40
C ASP A 49 -1.59 9.15 -10.90
N THR A 50 -0.36 9.46 -11.29
CA THR A 50 0.13 9.43 -12.67
C THR A 50 1.59 8.96 -12.73
N ALA A 51 2.04 8.54 -13.92
CA ALA A 51 3.41 8.09 -14.11
C ALA A 51 4.46 9.19 -13.82
N SER A 52 4.10 10.48 -13.92
CA SER A 52 4.99 11.60 -13.62
C SER A 52 5.24 11.81 -12.11
N ASP A 53 4.41 11.21 -11.26
CA ASP A 53 4.60 11.27 -9.80
C ASP A 53 5.68 10.28 -9.35
N CYS A 54 6.09 9.37 -10.22
CA CYS A 54 7.02 8.29 -9.92
C CYS A 54 8.48 8.71 -10.10
N TYR A 55 9.33 8.26 -9.16
CA TYR A 55 10.78 8.47 -9.15
C TYR A 55 11.20 9.96 -9.22
N PRO A 56 10.66 10.84 -8.35
CA PRO A 56 11.04 12.26 -8.34
C PRO A 56 12.51 12.49 -7.98
N ASP A 57 13.13 11.50 -7.33
CA ASP A 57 14.49 11.58 -6.80
C ASP A 57 15.56 11.03 -7.75
N LEU A 58 15.22 10.79 -9.02
CA LEU A 58 16.24 10.43 -10.03
C LEU A 58 17.21 11.60 -10.22
N VAL A 59 18.42 11.43 -9.71
CA VAL A 59 19.48 12.44 -9.73
C VAL A 59 20.17 12.49 -11.10
N ASP A 60 20.69 13.67 -11.47
CA ASP A 60 21.62 13.87 -12.59
C ASP A 60 21.15 13.38 -13.97
N GLY A 61 19.85 13.34 -14.21
CA GLY A 61 19.30 12.85 -15.48
C GLY A 61 19.40 11.32 -15.62
N GLY A 62 19.52 10.60 -14.50
CA GLY A 62 19.38 9.15 -14.44
C GLY A 62 18.08 8.71 -15.10
N ALA A 63 18.19 8.08 -16.25
CA ALA A 63 17.06 7.48 -16.93
C ALA A 63 16.83 6.09 -16.34
N LEU A 64 15.59 5.79 -15.96
CA LEU A 64 15.16 4.43 -15.72
C LEU A 64 15.47 3.58 -16.95
N SER A 65 15.75 2.30 -16.74
CA SER A 65 15.97 1.34 -17.82
C SER A 65 14.74 1.17 -18.72
N GLY A 66 13.55 1.58 -18.24
CA GLY A 66 12.31 1.59 -19.01
C GLY A 66 11.36 2.72 -18.61
N GLU A 67 10.18 2.73 -19.23
CA GLU A 67 9.16 3.74 -18.98
C GLU A 67 8.56 3.61 -17.57
N ALA A 68 8.54 4.70 -16.80
CA ALA A 68 7.82 4.76 -15.53
C ALA A 68 6.32 4.52 -15.74
N GLN A 69 5.71 3.79 -14.83
CA GLN A 69 4.28 3.48 -14.85
C GLN A 69 3.71 3.73 -13.45
N CYS A 70 2.53 4.33 -13.43
CA CYS A 70 1.67 4.32 -12.25
C CYS A 70 0.56 3.30 -12.48
N LEU A 71 0.53 2.24 -11.67
CA LEU A 71 -0.55 1.26 -11.73
C LEU A 71 -1.75 1.83 -11.00
N ASP A 72 -2.72 2.39 -11.71
CA ASP A 72 -3.88 3.11 -11.18
C ASP A 72 -5.03 2.18 -10.72
N ARG A 73 -4.96 0.89 -11.05
CA ARG A 73 -5.95 -0.13 -10.64
C ARG A 73 -5.90 -0.48 -9.16
N VAL A 74 -5.01 0.17 -8.42
CA VAL A 74 -4.71 -0.13 -7.03
C VAL A 74 -4.91 1.15 -6.23
N ARG A 75 -5.39 1.01 -4.99
CA ARG A 75 -5.73 2.17 -4.18
C ARG A 75 -4.48 3.01 -3.93
N GLY A 76 -4.55 4.29 -4.29
CA GLY A 76 -3.42 5.22 -4.19
C GLY A 76 -2.33 5.00 -5.25
N GLY A 77 -2.53 4.11 -6.22
CA GLY A 77 -1.53 3.83 -7.24
C GLY A 77 -0.29 3.09 -6.74
N TYR A 78 0.52 2.63 -7.69
CA TYR A 78 1.80 1.99 -7.43
C TYR A 78 2.82 2.36 -8.51
N CYS A 79 3.90 3.01 -8.09
CA CYS A 79 5.02 3.32 -8.96
C CYS A 79 5.84 2.07 -9.29
N THR A 80 6.04 1.86 -10.58
CA THR A 80 6.91 0.84 -11.16
C THR A 80 7.49 1.35 -12.48
N HIS A 81 8.32 0.58 -13.16
CA HIS A 81 8.74 0.87 -14.53
C HIS A 81 8.96 -0.43 -15.31
N LEU A 82 8.99 -0.32 -16.63
CA LEU A 82 9.28 -1.45 -17.52
C LEU A 82 10.72 -1.93 -17.34
N CYS A 83 10.91 -3.25 -17.47
CA CYS A 83 12.21 -3.89 -17.35
C CYS A 83 12.27 -5.11 -18.29
N ASP A 84 13.49 -5.57 -18.59
CA ASP A 84 13.74 -6.82 -19.31
C ASP A 84 14.32 -7.90 -18.37
N SER A 85 15.07 -7.47 -17.35
CA SER A 85 15.81 -8.28 -16.39
C SER A 85 15.86 -7.65 -14.99
N ASP A 86 16.16 -8.44 -13.96
CA ASP A 86 16.25 -7.96 -12.57
C ASP A 86 17.30 -6.85 -12.41
N THR A 87 18.38 -6.88 -13.20
CA THR A 87 19.43 -5.85 -13.15
C THR A 87 18.99 -4.49 -13.67
N ASP A 88 17.83 -4.41 -14.31
CA ASP A 88 17.24 -3.15 -14.76
C ASP A 88 16.53 -2.42 -13.62
N CYS A 89 16.17 -3.15 -12.56
CA CYS A 89 15.56 -2.64 -11.34
C CYS A 89 16.65 -2.21 -10.37
N CYS A 90 16.48 -1.05 -9.75
CA CYS A 90 17.48 -0.33 -8.97
C CYS A 90 18.78 -0.01 -9.73
N ALA A 91 18.73 0.04 -11.06
CA ALA A 91 19.91 0.30 -11.88
C ALA A 91 20.28 1.79 -11.91
N ALA A 92 19.26 2.65 -11.91
CA ALA A 92 19.46 4.09 -11.96
C ALA A 92 19.76 4.66 -10.57
N SER A 93 20.66 5.64 -10.51
CA SER A 93 20.98 6.32 -9.26
C SER A 93 19.76 7.07 -8.73
N GLY A 94 19.39 6.82 -7.48
CA GLY A 94 18.19 7.39 -6.86
C GLY A 94 16.89 6.65 -7.21
N GLU A 95 16.94 5.58 -8.01
CA GLU A 95 15.76 4.74 -8.27
C GLU A 95 15.31 4.03 -6.99
N CYS A 96 16.24 3.33 -6.33
CA CYS A 96 16.03 2.70 -5.03
C CYS A 96 16.78 3.48 -3.93
N LYS A 97 16.03 3.87 -2.92
CA LYS A 97 16.45 4.51 -1.66
C LYS A 97 16.99 3.50 -0.67
N THR A 98 16.55 2.24 -0.77
CA THR A 98 17.00 1.16 0.10
C THR A 98 17.76 0.07 -0.65
N SER A 99 18.22 -0.95 0.08
CA SER A 99 18.81 -2.16 -0.50
C SER A 99 17.80 -3.29 -0.69
N LEU A 100 16.50 -3.03 -0.54
CA LEU A 100 15.46 -4.04 -0.70
C LEU A 100 15.47 -4.60 -2.13
N ALA A 101 15.39 -5.92 -2.26
CA ALA A 101 15.49 -6.56 -3.57
C ALA A 101 14.27 -6.24 -4.47
N GLN A 102 14.52 -5.60 -5.61
CA GLN A 102 13.53 -5.40 -6.66
C GLN A 102 13.78 -6.40 -7.80
N VAL A 103 12.71 -6.98 -8.36
CA VAL A 103 12.79 -8.02 -9.38
C VAL A 103 11.92 -7.67 -10.59
N CYS A 104 12.40 -8.05 -11.77
CA CYS A 104 11.69 -7.83 -13.02
C CYS A 104 10.73 -8.99 -13.27
N SER A 105 9.43 -8.74 -13.09
CA SER A 105 8.42 -9.79 -13.19
C SER A 105 7.29 -9.42 -14.14
N PRO A 106 6.72 -10.41 -14.86
CA PRO A 106 5.48 -10.19 -15.61
C PRO A 106 4.36 -9.71 -14.69
N PHE A 107 3.57 -8.74 -15.16
CA PHE A 107 2.40 -8.26 -14.44
C PHE A 107 1.13 -8.48 -15.24
N GLU A 108 0.22 -9.27 -14.68
CA GLU A 108 -1.05 -9.65 -15.31
C GLU A 108 -0.86 -10.27 -16.72
N SER A 109 -1.96 -10.35 -17.48
CA SER A 109 -1.99 -10.78 -18.88
C SER A 109 -1.53 -9.69 -19.87
N THR A 110 -0.81 -8.65 -19.41
CA THR A 110 -0.39 -7.53 -20.27
C THR A 110 0.76 -7.90 -21.21
N GLY A 111 1.50 -8.98 -20.89
CA GLY A 111 2.71 -9.39 -21.61
C GLY A 111 3.92 -8.48 -21.35
N LYS A 112 3.81 -7.51 -20.44
CA LYS A 112 4.91 -6.63 -20.03
C LYS A 112 5.52 -7.12 -18.71
N LYS A 113 6.80 -6.84 -18.52
CA LYS A 113 7.48 -7.01 -17.23
C LYS A 113 7.74 -5.65 -16.59
N MET A 114 7.64 -5.63 -15.28
CA MET A 114 7.80 -4.43 -14.46
C MET A 114 8.59 -4.75 -13.20
N CYS A 115 9.22 -3.74 -12.62
CA CYS A 115 9.99 -3.88 -11.39
C CYS A 115 9.07 -3.88 -10.16
N PHE A 116 9.19 -4.91 -9.32
CA PHE A 116 8.42 -5.04 -8.09
C PHE A 116 9.32 -5.43 -6.94
N LEU A 117 8.91 -5.05 -5.73
CA LEU A 117 9.56 -5.51 -4.50
C LEU A 117 9.41 -7.02 -4.41
N SER A 118 10.53 -7.74 -4.28
CA SER A 118 10.51 -9.19 -4.12
C SER A 118 10.11 -9.56 -2.70
N CYS A 119 9.30 -10.60 -2.57
CA CYS A 119 8.98 -11.24 -1.30
C CYS A 119 9.36 -12.72 -1.30
N GLU A 120 10.33 -13.10 -2.14
CA GLU A 120 10.94 -14.42 -2.08
C GLU A 120 11.73 -14.56 -0.78
N SER A 121 11.68 -15.74 -0.15
CA SER A 121 12.33 -15.94 1.16
C SER A 121 13.84 -15.69 1.14
N ALA A 122 14.50 -15.92 0.01
CA ALA A 122 15.93 -15.64 -0.16
C ALA A 122 16.21 -14.12 -0.15
N ASP A 123 15.34 -13.35 -0.78
CA ASP A 123 15.46 -11.90 -0.88
C ASP A 123 15.15 -11.22 0.47
N ILE A 124 14.06 -11.66 1.14
CA ILE A 124 13.72 -11.22 2.50
C ILE A 124 14.88 -11.47 3.47
N ALA A 125 15.54 -12.62 3.36
CA ALA A 125 16.68 -12.95 4.20
C ALA A 125 17.90 -12.07 3.89
N ALA A 126 18.15 -11.76 2.62
CA ALA A 126 19.23 -10.87 2.18
C ALA A 126 19.03 -9.43 2.69
N ASP A 127 17.78 -8.99 2.81
CA ASP A 127 17.42 -7.67 3.32
C ASP A 127 17.51 -7.55 4.85
N GLY A 128 18.03 -8.58 5.53
CA GLY A 128 18.14 -8.62 6.98
C GLY A 128 16.83 -8.95 7.70
N GLY A 129 15.79 -9.35 6.96
CA GLY A 129 14.49 -9.75 7.49
C GLY A 129 14.46 -11.20 7.99
N THR A 130 15.46 -11.65 8.76
CA THR A 130 15.53 -13.05 9.19
C THR A 130 14.24 -13.51 9.87
N ALA A 131 13.56 -14.47 9.24
CA ALA A 131 12.28 -15.08 9.64
C ALA A 131 11.02 -14.19 9.57
N MET A 132 11.05 -13.08 8.81
CA MET A 132 9.83 -12.31 8.52
C MET A 132 8.92 -13.09 7.57
N ASP A 133 7.61 -13.08 7.86
CA ASP A 133 6.61 -13.64 6.96
C ASP A 133 6.54 -12.79 5.67
N PRO A 134 6.43 -13.39 4.47
CA PRO A 134 6.39 -12.63 3.22
C PRO A 134 5.24 -11.62 3.13
N GLN A 135 4.10 -11.92 3.75
CA GLN A 135 2.96 -11.01 3.80
C GLN A 135 3.25 -9.81 4.70
N GLU A 136 3.84 -10.05 5.88
CA GLU A 136 4.30 -9.00 6.79
C GLU A 136 5.36 -8.12 6.11
N TYR A 137 6.29 -8.73 5.37
CA TYR A 137 7.33 -8.03 4.63
C TYR A 137 6.74 -7.05 3.60
N CYS A 138 5.80 -7.50 2.76
CA CYS A 138 5.14 -6.61 1.80
C CYS A 138 4.36 -5.48 2.46
N GLN A 139 3.67 -5.77 3.57
CA GLN A 139 2.93 -4.75 4.32
C GLN A 139 3.85 -3.68 4.90
N LYS A 140 5.01 -4.11 5.40
CA LYS A 140 6.00 -3.25 6.03
C LYS A 140 6.76 -2.39 5.04
N PHE A 141 7.16 -2.96 3.91
CA PHE A 141 8.13 -2.36 2.99
C PHE A 141 7.53 -1.90 1.65
N ALA A 142 6.27 -2.21 1.35
CA ALA A 142 5.55 -1.59 0.24
C ALA A 142 4.39 -0.74 0.74
N SER A 143 3.37 -1.38 1.32
CA SER A 143 2.21 -0.71 1.93
C SER A 143 1.31 -1.76 2.62
N PRO A 144 0.53 -1.40 3.66
CA PRO A 144 -0.43 -2.31 4.31
C PRO A 144 -1.42 -3.02 3.37
N ASP A 145 -1.66 -2.46 2.18
CA ASP A 145 -2.57 -3.03 1.17
C ASP A 145 -1.89 -4.06 0.25
N PHE A 146 -0.58 -4.32 0.44
CA PHE A 146 0.20 -5.21 -0.42
C PHE A 146 0.21 -6.63 0.10
N ILE A 147 0.16 -7.60 -0.82
CA ILE A 147 0.35 -9.02 -0.56
C ILE A 147 1.58 -9.55 -1.26
N CYS A 148 2.19 -10.56 -0.64
CA CYS A 148 3.15 -11.39 -1.33
C CYS A 148 2.39 -12.43 -2.18
N ARG A 149 2.43 -12.29 -3.50
CA ARG A 149 1.83 -13.28 -4.41
C ARG A 149 2.73 -13.65 -5.55
N SER A 150 2.35 -14.76 -6.19
CA SER A 150 2.95 -15.19 -7.44
C SER A 150 2.63 -14.20 -8.55
N SER A 151 3.64 -13.84 -9.35
CA SER A 151 3.45 -13.04 -10.56
C SER A 151 2.71 -13.80 -11.68
N GLY A 152 2.70 -15.14 -11.63
CA GLY A 152 1.95 -15.98 -12.59
C GLY A 152 2.68 -16.20 -13.93
N GLY A 153 3.95 -15.81 -14.04
CA GLY A 153 4.76 -15.85 -15.27
C GLY A 153 5.29 -17.22 -15.72
N GLY A 154 4.64 -18.33 -15.38
CA GLY A 154 5.09 -19.67 -15.76
C GLY A 154 6.49 -20.01 -15.22
N SER A 155 7.47 -20.24 -16.10
CA SER A 155 8.87 -20.50 -15.72
C SER A 155 9.62 -19.28 -15.19
N GLN A 156 9.07 -18.08 -15.36
CA GLN A 156 9.59 -16.82 -14.81
C GLN A 156 8.75 -16.33 -13.62
N ASN A 157 8.01 -17.23 -12.98
CA ASN A 157 7.21 -16.90 -11.83
C ASN A 157 8.09 -16.48 -10.65
N ARG A 158 7.81 -15.29 -10.10
CA ARG A 158 8.45 -14.74 -8.90
C ARG A 158 7.42 -14.51 -7.81
N LYS A 159 7.87 -14.39 -6.57
CA LYS A 159 7.04 -13.85 -5.47
C LYS A 159 7.30 -12.36 -5.35
N ILE A 160 6.27 -11.56 -5.62
CA ILE A 160 6.35 -10.10 -5.63
C ILE A 160 5.28 -9.50 -4.71
N CYS A 161 5.62 -8.35 -4.12
CA CYS A 161 4.68 -7.51 -3.42
C CYS A 161 3.85 -6.73 -4.43
N VAL A 162 2.56 -7.04 -4.49
CA VAL A 162 1.59 -6.31 -5.31
C VAL A 162 0.34 -6.02 -4.50
N PRO A 163 -0.48 -5.05 -4.91
CA PRO A 163 -1.74 -4.77 -4.24
C PRO A 163 -2.62 -6.01 -4.16
N GLY A 164 -3.10 -6.29 -2.95
CA GLY A 164 -4.07 -7.33 -2.71
C GLY A 164 -5.49 -6.83 -2.93
N ASP A 165 -6.40 -7.77 -3.19
CA ASP A 165 -7.82 -7.48 -3.01
C ASP A 165 -8.11 -7.52 -1.50
N CYS A 166 -8.28 -6.34 -0.92
CA CYS A 166 -8.46 -6.19 0.50
C CYS A 166 -9.82 -6.71 1.00
N GLY A 167 -10.81 -6.82 0.11
CA GLY A 167 -12.12 -7.45 0.35
C GLY A 167 -12.68 -7.26 1.77
N VAL A 168 -13.13 -8.37 2.35
CA VAL A 168 -13.53 -8.42 3.77
C VAL A 168 -12.29 -8.36 4.65
N GLY A 169 -12.26 -7.43 5.61
CA GLY A 169 -11.12 -7.23 6.51
C GLY A 169 -10.45 -5.87 6.41
N ALA A 170 -10.55 -5.22 5.25
CA ALA A 170 -9.87 -3.96 4.97
C ALA A 170 -10.24 -2.86 5.98
N GLY A 171 -9.27 -2.04 6.38
CA GLY A 171 -9.51 -0.77 7.08
C GLY A 171 -10.23 0.21 6.16
N CYS A 172 -11.10 1.03 6.74
CA CYS A 172 -11.88 2.01 6.00
C CYS A 172 -12.35 3.14 6.91
N THR A 173 -12.72 4.26 6.30
CA THR A 173 -13.32 5.43 6.94
C THR A 173 -14.69 5.74 6.34
N ASP A 174 -14.95 5.26 5.11
CA ASP A 174 -16.25 5.30 4.44
C ASP A 174 -16.41 4.13 3.45
N ASP A 175 -17.63 3.98 2.90
CA ASP A 175 -18.01 2.88 2.00
C ASP A 175 -17.29 2.90 0.65
N THR A 176 -16.81 4.07 0.19
CA THR A 176 -16.12 4.19 -1.10
C THR A 176 -14.75 3.51 -1.10
N GLN A 177 -14.22 3.25 0.09
CA GLN A 177 -12.99 2.51 0.32
C GLN A 177 -13.22 0.99 0.44
N CYS A 178 -14.43 0.49 0.22
CA CYS A 178 -14.70 -0.94 0.25
C CYS A 178 -14.94 -1.49 -1.15
N ALA A 179 -14.61 -2.77 -1.36
CA ALA A 179 -14.91 -3.44 -2.62
C ALA A 179 -16.43 -3.51 -2.84
N ASN A 180 -16.85 -3.63 -4.11
CA ASN A 180 -18.27 -3.65 -4.48
C ASN A 180 -19.07 -4.69 -3.65
N GLY A 181 -20.14 -4.22 -2.99
CA GLY A 181 -21.00 -5.07 -2.15
C GLY A 181 -20.59 -5.16 -0.68
N LEU A 182 -19.56 -4.43 -0.26
CA LEU A 182 -19.16 -4.26 1.13
C LEU A 182 -19.47 -2.84 1.61
N GLY A 183 -19.76 -2.71 2.91
CA GLY A 183 -19.88 -1.42 3.60
C GLY A 183 -18.78 -1.25 4.64
N CYS A 184 -18.48 -0.01 4.98
CA CYS A 184 -17.52 0.32 6.02
C CYS A 184 -18.18 0.28 7.39
N VAL A 185 -17.82 -0.72 8.20
CA VAL A 185 -18.23 -0.78 9.60
C VAL A 185 -17.34 0.17 10.40
N THR A 186 -17.81 1.40 10.62
CA THR A 186 -17.06 2.46 11.33
C THR A 186 -17.17 2.38 12.85
N THR A 187 -17.97 1.44 13.37
CA THR A 187 -18.12 1.17 14.82
C THR A 187 -16.97 0.36 15.42
N VAL A 188 -15.94 0.07 14.62
CA VAL A 188 -14.72 -0.62 15.07
C VAL A 188 -13.52 0.28 14.79
N ASN A 189 -12.50 0.18 15.63
CA ASN A 189 -11.32 1.04 15.48
C ASN A 189 -10.63 0.83 14.12
N GLY A 190 -10.36 1.92 13.41
CA GLY A 190 -9.82 1.92 12.03
C GLY A 190 -10.80 1.48 10.92
N GLY A 191 -12.07 1.30 11.26
CA GLY A 191 -13.14 0.79 10.39
C GLY A 191 -12.88 -0.62 9.86
N TYR A 192 -13.89 -1.27 9.27
CA TYR A 192 -13.75 -2.61 8.71
C TYR A 192 -14.70 -2.83 7.53
N CYS A 193 -14.17 -3.05 6.34
CA CYS A 193 -14.95 -3.42 5.17
C CYS A 193 -15.56 -4.80 5.38
N SER A 194 -16.89 -4.86 5.45
CA SER A 194 -17.65 -6.08 5.63
C SER A 194 -19.00 -5.98 4.93
N LYS A 195 -19.58 -7.13 4.61
CA LYS A 195 -20.99 -7.21 4.28
C LYS A 195 -21.77 -7.31 5.60
N THR A 196 -22.65 -6.36 5.84
CA THR A 196 -23.57 -6.38 6.99
C THR A 196 -24.80 -7.24 6.69
N ASP A 197 -25.51 -7.64 7.75
CA ASP A 197 -26.80 -8.31 7.69
C ASP A 197 -26.77 -9.66 6.96
N CYS A 198 -25.63 -10.37 7.04
CA CYS A 198 -25.53 -11.74 6.56
C CYS A 198 -26.43 -12.67 7.39
N SER A 199 -27.10 -13.61 6.73
CA SER A 199 -28.00 -14.59 7.35
C SER A 199 -27.42 -16.00 7.40
N SER A 200 -26.40 -16.26 6.59
CA SER A 200 -25.67 -17.52 6.51
C SER A 200 -24.24 -17.29 5.99
N ASN A 201 -23.40 -18.33 6.06
CA ASN A 201 -22.05 -18.24 5.51
C ASN A 201 -22.06 -18.08 3.98
N ALA A 202 -23.11 -18.55 3.29
CA ALA A 202 -23.26 -18.40 1.84
C ALA A 202 -23.50 -16.95 1.38
N ASP A 203 -23.91 -16.07 2.31
CA ASP A 203 -24.06 -14.65 2.01
C ASP A 203 -22.71 -13.92 1.97
N CYS A 204 -21.69 -14.49 2.60
CA CYS A 204 -20.40 -13.87 2.76
C CYS A 204 -19.50 -14.12 1.54
N PRO A 205 -18.65 -13.15 1.16
CA PRO A 205 -17.61 -13.37 0.17
C PRO A 205 -16.69 -14.54 0.53
N ALA A 206 -15.94 -15.04 -0.46
CA ALA A 206 -14.94 -16.08 -0.22
C ALA A 206 -14.01 -15.70 0.94
N ASP A 207 -13.59 -16.70 1.71
CA ASP A 207 -12.70 -16.56 2.87
C ASP A 207 -13.26 -15.65 3.98
N SER A 208 -14.58 -15.63 4.15
CA SER A 208 -15.24 -14.97 5.29
C SER A 208 -16.41 -15.78 5.84
N LEU A 209 -16.73 -15.58 7.11
CA LEU A 209 -17.81 -16.27 7.83
C LEU A 209 -18.78 -15.25 8.42
N CYS A 210 -20.05 -15.62 8.48
CA CYS A 210 -21.09 -14.75 9.02
C CYS A 210 -21.11 -14.81 10.54
N VAL A 211 -20.76 -13.70 11.18
CA VAL A 211 -20.60 -13.59 12.63
C VAL A 211 -21.57 -12.56 13.19
N LYS A 212 -22.21 -12.89 14.31
CA LYS A 212 -23.07 -12.01 15.07
C LYS A 212 -22.26 -11.17 16.06
N ARG A 213 -22.47 -9.85 16.05
CA ARG A 213 -21.89 -8.88 16.99
C ARG A 213 -22.99 -7.94 17.50
N GLY A 214 -23.46 -8.20 18.72
CA GLY A 214 -24.64 -7.51 19.24
C GLY A 214 -25.89 -7.87 18.42
N ASP A 215 -26.57 -6.85 17.91
CA ASP A 215 -27.78 -7.01 17.09
C ASP A 215 -27.49 -7.08 15.59
N GLN A 216 -26.23 -6.90 15.17
CA GLN A 216 -25.81 -6.96 13.77
C GLN A 216 -25.14 -8.29 13.45
N SER A 217 -25.23 -8.71 12.20
CA SER A 217 -24.37 -9.73 11.63
C SER A 217 -23.45 -9.11 10.60
N LEU A 218 -22.21 -9.60 10.53
CA LEU A 218 -21.19 -9.13 9.61
C LEU A 218 -20.34 -10.30 9.13
N CYS A 219 -19.89 -10.21 7.89
CA CYS A 219 -18.91 -11.15 7.36
C CYS A 219 -17.52 -10.78 7.90
N LEU A 220 -16.90 -11.68 8.67
CA LEU A 220 -15.53 -11.52 9.14
C LEU A 220 -14.62 -12.46 8.36
N ARG A 221 -13.46 -11.95 7.93
CA ARG A 221 -12.44 -12.72 7.22
C ARG A 221 -11.99 -13.90 8.08
N THR A 222 -11.83 -15.08 7.47
CA THR A 222 -11.21 -16.23 8.14
C THR A 222 -9.71 -16.00 8.31
N CYS A 223 -9.12 -16.65 9.31
CA CYS A 223 -7.69 -16.53 9.58
C CYS A 223 -7.11 -17.83 10.12
N SER A 224 -5.82 -18.02 9.89
CA SER A 224 -5.00 -19.09 10.44
C SER A 224 -4.02 -18.59 11.50
N ALA A 225 -3.63 -17.32 11.42
CA ALA A 225 -2.74 -16.64 12.36
C ALA A 225 -3.13 -15.17 12.52
N SER A 226 -2.63 -14.50 13.56
CA SER A 226 -2.89 -13.06 13.80
C SER A 226 -2.38 -12.16 12.68
N ALA A 227 -1.32 -12.56 11.96
CA ALA A 227 -0.80 -11.82 10.81
C ALA A 227 -1.82 -11.74 9.64
N ASP A 228 -2.76 -12.69 9.55
CA ASP A 228 -3.83 -12.63 8.55
C ASP A 228 -4.80 -11.47 8.81
N CYS A 229 -4.84 -10.97 10.06
CA CYS A 229 -5.77 -9.94 10.52
C CYS A 229 -5.19 -8.53 10.53
N SER A 230 -3.91 -8.37 10.17
CA SER A 230 -3.34 -7.07 9.81
C SER A 230 -3.45 -6.79 8.30
N PHE A 231 -3.90 -7.75 7.51
CA PHE A 231 -3.99 -7.58 6.06
C PHE A 231 -4.97 -6.47 5.66
N CYS A 232 -4.48 -5.48 4.91
CA CYS A 232 -5.17 -4.24 4.55
C CYS A 232 -5.70 -3.46 5.75
N ARG A 233 -5.03 -3.56 6.90
CA ARG A 233 -5.28 -2.76 8.10
C ARG A 233 -3.96 -2.21 8.61
N SER A 234 -3.98 -1.07 9.28
CA SER A 234 -2.78 -0.64 10.00
C SER A 234 -2.48 -1.62 11.13
N ALA A 235 -1.20 -1.83 11.43
CA ALA A 235 -0.77 -2.72 12.51
C ALA A 235 -1.36 -2.30 13.88
N GLU A 236 -1.64 -1.01 14.07
CA GLU A 236 -2.23 -0.44 15.29
C GLU A 236 -3.70 -0.83 15.51
N VAL A 237 -4.42 -1.19 14.43
CA VAL A 237 -5.85 -1.56 14.46
C VAL A 237 -6.09 -2.97 13.92
N ALA A 238 -5.04 -3.79 13.88
CA ALA A 238 -5.11 -5.18 13.44
C ALA A 238 -6.07 -5.98 14.33
N GLY A 239 -6.84 -6.88 13.71
CA GLY A 239 -7.74 -7.77 14.43
C GLY A 239 -7.00 -8.89 15.17
N SER A 240 -7.67 -9.52 16.12
CA SER A 240 -7.21 -10.80 16.69
C SER A 240 -7.77 -11.95 15.86
N CYS A 241 -6.92 -12.93 15.51
CA CYS A 241 -7.40 -14.19 14.95
C CYS A 241 -7.99 -15.05 16.07
N THR A 242 -9.30 -15.28 16.07
CA THR A 242 -9.99 -15.92 17.20
C THR A 242 -11.19 -16.76 16.78
N ASP A 243 -11.48 -17.80 17.56
CA ASP A 243 -12.70 -18.61 17.49
C ASP A 243 -13.75 -18.17 18.54
N GLN A 244 -13.43 -17.17 19.36
CA GLN A 244 -14.29 -16.65 20.43
C GLN A 244 -15.34 -15.67 19.90
N VAL A 245 -16.06 -16.10 18.87
CA VAL A 245 -17.13 -15.33 18.21
C VAL A 245 -18.43 -16.13 18.16
N THR A 246 -19.56 -15.45 17.98
CA THR A 246 -20.85 -16.11 17.78
C THR A 246 -21.14 -16.19 16.28
N PHE A 247 -21.01 -17.36 15.68
CA PHE A 247 -21.41 -17.57 14.29
C PHE A 247 -22.94 -17.51 14.13
N VAL A 248 -23.43 -16.97 13.02
CA VAL A 248 -24.87 -16.94 12.72
C VAL A 248 -25.39 -18.35 12.41
N GLU A 249 -24.60 -19.15 11.69
CA GLU A 249 -24.96 -20.51 11.31
C GLU A 249 -24.49 -21.54 12.36
N THR A 250 -25.43 -22.31 12.91
CA THR A 250 -25.16 -23.31 13.94
C THR A 250 -24.25 -24.43 13.45
N GLY A 251 -23.24 -24.79 14.24
CA GLY A 251 -22.28 -25.84 13.88
C GLY A 251 -21.11 -25.35 13.04
N THR A 252 -21.07 -24.07 12.66
CA THR A 252 -19.89 -23.45 12.06
C THR A 252 -18.72 -23.52 13.04
N THR A 253 -17.56 -23.95 12.54
CA THR A 253 -16.28 -23.94 13.27
C THR A 253 -15.26 -23.15 12.47
N GLY A 254 -14.28 -22.56 13.16
CA GLY A 254 -13.20 -21.82 12.53
C GLY A 254 -12.78 -20.60 13.33
N THR A 255 -11.77 -19.92 12.81
CA THR A 255 -11.18 -18.70 13.36
C THR A 255 -11.38 -17.55 12.38
N VAL A 256 -11.71 -16.38 12.91
CA VAL A 256 -11.93 -15.15 12.14
C VAL A 256 -11.13 -13.98 12.69
N CYS A 257 -10.91 -12.98 11.84
CA CYS A 257 -10.30 -11.72 12.22
C CYS A 257 -11.32 -10.81 12.91
N ALA A 258 -11.29 -10.80 14.24
CA ALA A 258 -12.14 -9.92 15.04
C ALA A 258 -11.44 -8.57 15.29
N PRO A 259 -11.89 -7.45 14.69
CA PRO A 259 -11.31 -6.14 14.94
C PRO A 259 -11.69 -5.64 16.35
N PRO A 260 -10.78 -4.91 17.04
CA PRO A 260 -11.08 -4.31 18.33
C PRO A 260 -12.30 -3.38 18.22
N PRO A 261 -13.14 -3.31 19.28
CA PRO A 261 -14.26 -2.38 19.33
C PRO A 261 -13.80 -0.92 19.26
#